data_AF-A0A6V7LXW4-F1
#
_entry.id   AF-A0A6V7LXW4-F1
#
_cell.length_a   1.000
_cell.length_b   1.000
_cell.length_c   1.000
_cell.angle_alpha   90.00
_cell.angle_beta   90.00
_cell.angle_gamma   90.00
#
_symmetry.space_group_name_H-M   'P 1'
#
loop_
_entity.id
_entity.type
_entity.pdbx_description
1 polymer ?
#
loop_
_entity_poly.entity_id
_entity_poly.type
_entity_poly.pdbx_seq_one_letter_code
_entity_poly.pdbx_strand_id
1 'polypeptide(L)' 'TFNGSSLGLSFLDEVAGQEEVWTLNFVSEGAAEAVINAIQPPWEELFSVPLQITTSSSEQPHSVEQKS' A
#
# COMPACT_ATOMS: atom_id res chain seq x y z
N THR A 1 0.99 1.57 0.66
CA THR A 1 1.75 0.46 1.30
C THR A 1 0.84 -0.35 2.20
N PHE A 2 0.92 -1.67 2.21
CA PHE A 2 0.10 -2.56 3.03
C PHE A 2 1.01 -3.43 3.92
N ASN A 3 0.73 -3.47 5.22
CA ASN A 3 1.44 -4.28 6.21
C ASN A 3 0.45 -4.91 7.20
N GLY A 4 -0.33 -5.89 6.74
CA GLY A 4 -1.30 -6.62 7.56
C GLY A 4 -2.45 -5.73 8.05
N SER A 5 -2.27 -5.00 9.14
CA SER A 5 -3.28 -4.10 9.71
C SER A 5 -3.08 -2.62 9.37
N SER A 6 -2.11 -2.26 8.55
CA SER A 6 -1.83 -0.85 8.19
C SER A 6 -1.88 -0.65 6.67
N LEU A 7 -2.60 0.38 6.22
CA LEU A 7 -2.69 0.82 4.83
C LEU A 7 -2.22 2.27 4.70
N GLY A 8 -1.13 2.47 3.96
CA GLY A 8 -0.69 3.77 3.47
C GLY A 8 -1.32 4.07 2.11
N LEU A 9 -2.09 5.17 2.03
CA LEU A 9 -2.63 5.74 0.81
C LEU A 9 -1.75 6.90 0.37
N SER A 10 -1.15 6.78 -0.80
CA SER A 10 -0.39 7.87 -1.43
C SER A 10 -1.32 8.68 -2.33
N PHE A 11 -1.30 9.99 -2.20
CA PHE A 11 -1.97 10.90 -3.13
C PHE A 11 -1.10 12.11 -3.40
N LEU A 12 -1.31 12.72 -4.56
CA LEU A 12 -0.68 13.97 -4.94
C LEU A 12 -1.60 15.12 -4.52
N ASP A 13 -1.14 15.97 -3.60
CA ASP A 13 -1.79 17.27 -3.38
C ASP A 13 -1.42 18.17 -4.56
N GLU A 14 -2.34 18.35 -5.50
CA GLU A 14 -2.15 19.19 -6.68
C GLU A 14 -1.99 20.68 -6.34
N VAL A 15 -2.52 21.14 -5.20
CA VAL A 15 -2.44 22.54 -4.76
C VAL A 15 -1.07 22.82 -4.16
N ALA A 16 -0.57 21.90 -3.32
CA ALA A 16 0.75 22.01 -2.72
C ALA A 16 1.88 21.48 -3.62
N GLY A 17 1.55 20.74 -4.68
CA GLY A 17 2.49 20.08 -5.58
C GLY A 17 3.34 19.01 -4.91
N GLN A 18 2.84 18.38 -3.84
CA GLN A 18 3.58 17.43 -3.01
C GLN A 18 2.84 16.11 -2.85
N GLU A 19 3.59 15.03 -2.72
CA GLU A 19 3.04 13.72 -2.39
C GLU A 19 2.82 13.62 -0.89
N GLU A 20 1.60 13.23 -0.50
CA GLU A 20 1.25 12.93 0.88
C GLU A 20 0.92 11.45 1.03
N VAL A 21 1.23 10.92 2.23
CA VAL A 21 0.91 9.53 2.60
C VAL A 21 0.03 9.54 3.84
N TRP A 22 -1.19 9.05 3.71
CA TRP A 22 -2.09 8.85 4.84
C TRP A 22 -2.06 7.40 5.29
N THR A 23 -1.76 7.18 6.56
CA THR A 23 -1.69 5.84 7.15
C THR A 23 -2.96 5.54 7.94
N LEU A 24 -3.71 4.54 7.51
CA LEU A 24 -4.89 4.00 8.19
C LEU A 24 -4.50 2.72 8.92
N ASN A 25 -4.82 2.67 10.21
CA ASN A 25 -4.61 1.48 11.04
C ASN A 25 -5.96 0.78 11.28
N PHE A 26 -5.98 -0.53 11.07
CA PHE A 26 -7.14 -1.38 11.20
C PHE A 26 -7.02 -2.32 12.40
N VAL A 27 -8.18 -2.79 12.87
CA VAL A 27 -8.26 -3.73 13.99
C VAL A 27 -7.77 -5.14 13.63
N SER A 28 -7.70 -5.47 12.33
CA SER A 28 -7.23 -6.75 11.82
C SER A 28 -6.82 -6.66 10.35
N GLU A 29 -6.11 -7.69 9.88
CA GLU A 29 -5.73 -7.83 8.47
C GLU A 29 -6.95 -7.96 7.55
N GLY A 30 -7.91 -8.81 7.91
CA GLY A 30 -9.14 -8.96 7.14
C GLY A 30 -9.98 -7.67 7.03
N ALA A 31 -9.90 -6.77 8.04
CA ALA A 31 -10.54 -5.46 7.94
C ALA A 31 -9.84 -4.55 6.93
N ALA A 32 -8.51 -4.60 6.86
CA ALA A 32 -7.75 -3.86 5.85
C ALA A 32 -8.00 -4.42 4.44
N GLU A 33 -8.03 -5.75 4.27
CA GLU A 33 -8.38 -6.41 3.00
C GLU A 33 -9.79 -6.04 2.53
N ALA A 34 -10.77 -6.04 3.43
CA ALA A 34 -12.14 -5.63 3.10
C ALA A 34 -12.20 -4.19 2.58
N VAL A 35 -11.41 -3.29 3.16
CA VAL A 35 -11.31 -1.90 2.71
C VAL A 35 -10.60 -1.79 1.36
N ILE A 36 -9.50 -2.52 1.15
CA ILE A 36 -8.80 -2.57 -0.14
C ILE A 36 -9.76 -3.05 -1.24
N ASN A 37 -10.49 -4.14 -1.01
CA ASN A 37 -11.46 -4.70 -1.95
C ASN A 37 -12.63 -3.74 -2.23
N ALA A 38 -13.02 -2.90 -1.27
CA ALA A 38 -14.07 -1.90 -1.46
C ALA A 38 -13.59 -0.69 -2.25
N ILE A 39 -12.32 -0.29 -2.11
CA ILE A 39 -11.73 0.86 -2.82
C ILE A 39 -11.34 0.50 -4.26
N GLN A 40 -10.95 -0.74 -4.53
CA GLN A 40 -10.41 -1.12 -5.82
C GLN A 40 -11.38 -0.84 -7.00
N PRO A 41 -12.66 -1.27 -7.01
CA PRO A 41 -13.54 -1.00 -8.14
C PRO A 41 -13.75 0.50 -8.44
N PRO A 42 -14.11 1.37 -7.47
CA PRO A 42 -14.29 2.79 -7.76
C PRO A 42 -12.98 3.49 -8.15
N TRP A 43 -11.83 3.04 -7.64
CA TRP A 43 -10.53 3.55 -8.08
C TRP A 43 -10.28 3.25 -9.56
N GLU A 44 -10.46 2.00 -9.97
CA GLU A 44 -10.24 1.56 -11.35
C GLU A 44 -11.21 2.25 -12.32
N GLU A 45 -12.46 2.50 -11.91
CA GLU A 45 -13.43 3.26 -12.70
C GLU A 45 -13.02 4.73 -12.86
N LEU A 46 -12.62 5.39 -11.76
CA LEU A 46 -12.29 6.82 -11.78
C LEU A 46 -11.00 7.14 -12.53
N PHE A 47 -9.97 6.32 -12.34
CA PHE A 47 -8.63 6.61 -12.85
C PHE A 47 -8.24 5.77 -14.07
N SER A 48 -9.05 4.77 -14.44
CA SER A 48 -8.76 3.85 -15.55
C SER A 48 -7.38 3.17 -15.44
N VAL A 49 -6.90 2.98 -14.22
CA VAL A 49 -5.64 2.29 -13.91
C VAL A 49 -5.84 1.34 -12.73
N PRO A 50 -5.11 0.20 -12.67
CA PRO A 50 -5.21 -0.72 -11.55
C PRO A 50 -4.76 -0.07 -10.24
N LEU A 51 -5.48 -0.34 -9.15
CA LEU A 51 -5.05 0.06 -7.81
C LEU A 51 -3.71 -0.62 -7.48
N GLN A 52 -2.67 0.19 -7.22
CA GLN A 52 -1.34 -0.33 -6.89
C GLN A 52 -1.26 -0.65 -5.39
N ILE A 53 -1.09 -1.94 -5.05
CA ILE A 53 -0.94 -2.39 -3.67
C ILE A 53 0.51 -2.80 -3.43
N THR A 54 1.27 -1.97 -2.71
CA THR A 54 2.66 -2.27 -2.32
C THR A 54 2.68 -2.95 -0.97
N THR A 55 3.02 -4.23 -0.88
CA THR A 55 3.21 -4.92 0.40
C THR A 55 4.62 -4.68 0.92
N SER A 56 4.78 -4.36 2.21
CA SER A 56 6.11 -4.38 2.82
C SER A 56 6.49 -5.83 3.11
N SER A 57 7.09 -6.53 2.15
CA SER A 57 7.68 -7.84 2.47
C SER A 57 8.87 -7.59 3.38
N SER A 58 8.81 -8.12 4.61
CA SER A 58 9.97 -8.26 5.47
C SER A 58 10.86 -9.40 4.97
N GLU A 59 11.34 -9.34 3.74
CA GLU A 59 12.44 -10.18 3.28
C GLU A 59 13.73 -9.45 3.60
N GLN A 60 14.34 -9.82 4.74
CA GLN A 60 15.75 -9.58 4.95
C GLN A 60 16.51 -10.18 3.75
N PRO A 61 17.36 -9.42 3.03
CA PRO A 61 18.24 -10.03 2.06
C PRO A 61 19.20 -10.95 2.83
N HIS A 62 19.03 -12.25 2.67
CA HIS A 62 20.03 -13.22 3.10
C HIS A 62 21.23 -13.02 2.18
N SER A 63 22.19 -12.19 2.62
CA SER A 63 23.50 -12.08 1.99
C SER A 63 24.15 -13.46 2.06
N VAL A 64 24.07 -14.21 0.98
CA VAL A 64 24.96 -15.34 0.74
C VAL A 64 26.37 -14.78 0.58
N GLU A 65 27.08 -14.70 1.70
CA GLU A 65 28.53 -14.55 1.71
C GLU A 65 29.13 -15.84 1.14
N GLN A 66 29.46 -15.81 -0.16
CA GLN A 66 30.40 -16.74 -0.73
C GLN A 66 31.79 -16.39 -0.18
N LYS A 67 32.20 -17.10 0.86
CA LYS A 67 33.56 -17.07 1.38
C LYS A 67 34.37 -18.26 0.87
N SER A 68 35.42 -17.90 0.12
CA SER A 68 36.74 -18.55 -0.09
C SER A 68 36.80 -19.89 -0.81
#